data_AF-D4MQW4-F1
#
_entry.id   AF-D4MQW4-F1
#
_cell.length_a   1.000
_cell.length_b   1.000
_cell.length_c   1.000
_cell.angle_alpha   90.00
_cell.angle_beta   90.00
_cell.angle_gamma   90.00
#
_symmetry.space_group_name_H-M   'P 1'
#
loop_
_entity.id
_entity.type
_entity.pdbx_description
1 polymer ?
#
loop_
_entity_poly.entity_id
_entity_poly.type
_entity_poly.pdbx_seq_one_letter_code
_entity_poly.pdbx_strand_id
1 'polypeptide(L)'
;MALQDKKIMPPPWLAHREIERYSIGWRMGYGEDYIDRFGDWLDTLSPEERTEYRTLFPEPVTWKGWWDDEDSSEVLEHGDFW
;
A
#
# COMPACT_ATOMS: atom_id res chain seq x y z
N MET A 1 16.25 -3.53 -14.55
CA MET A 1 15.48 -2.96 -13.43
C MET A 1 16.16 -3.38 -12.13
N ALA A 2 16.34 -2.49 -11.17
CA ALA A 2 16.98 -2.81 -9.90
C ALA A 2 16.24 -3.94 -9.12
N LEU A 3 14.92 -4.05 -9.31
CA LEU A 3 14.07 -5.05 -8.63
C LEU A 3 14.03 -6.44 -9.28
N GLN A 4 14.66 -6.65 -10.44
CA GLN A 4 14.45 -7.86 -11.25
C GLN A 4 15.04 -9.16 -10.66
N ASP A 5 15.96 -9.07 -9.70
CA ASP A 5 16.58 -10.22 -9.02
C ASP A 5 15.95 -10.51 -7.65
N LYS A 6 15.13 -9.59 -7.13
CA LYS A 6 14.50 -9.71 -5.81
C LYS A 6 13.08 -10.25 -5.92
N LYS A 7 12.67 -11.04 -4.93
CA LYS A 7 11.29 -11.50 -4.80
C LYS A 7 10.39 -10.31 -4.45
N ILE A 8 9.80 -9.71 -5.48
CA ILE A 8 8.92 -8.53 -5.34
C ILE A 8 7.67 -8.95 -4.56
N MET A 9 7.41 -8.31 -3.43
CA MET A 9 6.12 -8.43 -2.75
C MET A 9 5.15 -7.45 -3.41
N PRO A 10 3.92 -7.87 -3.75
CA PRO A 10 2.93 -6.95 -4.31
C PRO A 10 2.52 -5.89 -3.28
N PRO A 11 2.00 -4.73 -3.69
CA PRO A 11 1.50 -3.75 -2.74
C PRO A 11 0.19 -4.27 -2.12
N PRO A 12 -0.21 -3.75 -0.94
CA PRO A 12 -1.36 -4.25 -0.20
C PRO A 12 -2.68 -4.20 -0.98
N TRP A 13 -2.88 -3.17 -1.82
CA TRP A 13 -4.05 -3.09 -2.71
C TRP A 13 -4.08 -4.15 -3.82
N LEU A 14 -2.95 -4.76 -4.16
CA LEU A 14 -2.89 -5.83 -5.15
C LEU A 14 -2.98 -7.20 -4.49
N ALA A 15 -2.38 -7.36 -3.31
CA ALA A 15 -2.39 -8.59 -2.53
C ALA A 15 -3.78 -8.87 -1.92
N HIS A 16 -4.39 -7.85 -1.33
CA HIS A 16 -5.69 -7.94 -0.68
C HIS A 16 -6.63 -6.88 -1.25
N ARG A 17 -7.00 -7.05 -2.52
CA ARG A 17 -7.97 -6.18 -3.23
C ARG A 17 -9.33 -6.08 -2.53
N GLU A 18 -9.65 -7.07 -1.71
CA GLU A 18 -10.89 -7.14 -0.92
C GLU A 18 -10.85 -6.30 0.35
N ILE A 19 -9.66 -5.95 0.86
CA ILE A 19 -9.51 -5.11 2.05
C ILE A 19 -9.23 -3.67 1.61
N GLU A 20 -10.19 -2.78 1.86
CA GLU A 20 -10.04 -1.34 1.63
C GLU A 20 -8.96 -0.73 2.53
N ARG A 21 -8.31 0.36 2.11
CA ARG A 21 -7.21 1.02 2.85
C ARG A 21 -7.52 1.27 4.33
N TYR A 22 -8.72 1.77 4.62
CA TYR A 22 -9.17 2.11 5.98
C TYR A 22 -9.90 0.97 6.69
N SER A 23 -9.97 -0.20 6.07
CA SER A 23 -10.62 -1.35 6.68
C SER A 23 -9.85 -1.83 7.89
N ILE A 24 -10.60 -2.18 8.94
CA ILE A 24 -10.06 -2.79 10.16
C ILE A 24 -9.34 -4.12 9.87
N GLY A 25 -9.56 -4.74 8.71
CA GLY A 25 -8.87 -5.94 8.26
C GLY A 25 -7.34 -5.80 8.17
N TRP A 26 -6.81 -4.57 8.01
CA TRP A 26 -5.37 -4.29 8.04
C TRP A 26 -4.80 -4.15 9.45
N ARG A 27 -5.64 -3.89 10.46
CA ARG A 27 -5.23 -3.65 11.87
C ARG A 27 -5.62 -4.75 12.85
N MET A 28 -6.55 -5.63 12.47
CA MET A 28 -7.10 -6.69 13.34
C MET A 28 -7.42 -7.97 12.56
N GLY A 29 -7.03 -8.06 11.29
CA GLY A 29 -7.35 -9.16 10.40
C GLY A 29 -6.10 -9.78 9.78
N TYR A 30 -6.32 -10.68 8.82
CA TYR A 30 -5.22 -11.34 8.10
C TYR A 30 -4.37 -10.37 7.26
N GLY A 31 -4.84 -9.13 7.05
CA GLY A 31 -4.07 -8.09 6.38
C GLY A 31 -2.92 -7.54 7.23
N GLU A 32 -3.00 -7.65 8.56
CA GLU A 32 -1.96 -7.14 9.46
C GLU A 32 -0.61 -7.85 9.24
N ASP A 33 -0.61 -9.19 9.22
CA ASP A 33 0.58 -10.00 8.94
C ASP A 33 1.19 -9.66 7.57
N TYR A 34 0.35 -9.30 6.59
CA TYR A 34 0.81 -8.90 5.28
C TYR A 34 1.51 -7.54 5.31
N ILE A 35 0.94 -6.54 5.97
CA ILE A 35 1.51 -5.20 6.06
C ILE A 35 2.83 -5.22 6.83
N ASP A 36 2.90 -5.98 7.92
CA ASP A 36 4.12 -6.12 8.72
C ASP A 36 5.27 -6.71 7.87
N ARG A 37 5.01 -7.84 7.18
CA ARG A 37 6.00 -8.45 6.28
C ARG A 37 6.32 -7.58 5.07
N PHE A 38 5.33 -6.88 4.53
CA PHE A 38 5.52 -5.94 3.43
C PHE A 38 6.41 -4.78 3.85
N GLY A 39 6.21 -4.24 5.06
CA GLY A 39 7.03 -3.20 5.65
C GLY A 39 8.48 -3.65 5.85
N ASP A 40 8.70 -4.83 6.45
CA ASP A 40 10.03 -5.43 6.62
C ASP A 40 10.73 -5.62 5.26
N TRP A 41 10.02 -6.20 4.28
CA TRP A 41 10.54 -6.36 2.93
C TRP A 41 10.89 -5.04 2.26
N LEU A 42 10.02 -4.03 2.36
CA LEU A 42 10.26 -2.70 1.82
C LEU A 42 11.48 -2.07 2.52
N ASP A 43 11.68 -2.36 3.80
CA ASP A 43 12.84 -1.86 4.53
C ASP A 43 14.16 -2.43 3.98
N THR A 44 14.16 -3.70 3.56
CA THR A 44 15.33 -4.35 2.92
C THR A 44 15.73 -3.75 1.56
N LEU A 45 14.87 -2.93 0.95
CA LEU A 45 15.13 -2.30 -0.34
C LEU A 45 15.92 -1.00 -0.18
N SER A 46 16.88 -0.80 -1.08
CA SER A 46 17.60 0.47 -1.25
C SER A 46 16.64 1.58 -1.72
N PRO A 47 16.95 2.87 -1.47
CA PRO A 47 16.11 3.99 -1.88
C PRO A 47 15.81 4.01 -3.39
N GLU A 48 16.77 3.57 -4.21
CA GLU A 48 16.59 3.42 -5.67
C GLU A 48 15.55 2.35 -6.02
N GLU A 49 15.62 1.20 -5.35
CA GLU A 49 14.67 0.09 -5.52
C GLU A 49 13.28 0.47 -5.03
N ARG A 50 13.16 1.18 -3.89
CA ARG A 50 11.88 1.72 -3.40
C ARG A 50 11.28 2.71 -4.40
N THR A 51 12.10 3.53 -5.04
CA THR A 51 11.64 4.49 -6.06
C THR A 51 11.18 3.79 -7.34
N GLU A 52 11.93 2.79 -7.80
CA GLU A 52 11.52 1.95 -8.93
C GLU A 52 10.22 1.20 -8.60
N TYR A 53 10.09 0.69 -7.37
CA TYR A 53 8.89 0.00 -6.91
C TYR A 53 7.65 0.89 -6.93
N ARG A 54 7.76 2.12 -6.41
CA ARG A 54 6.68 3.13 -6.47
C ARG A 54 6.29 3.48 -7.91
N THR A 55 7.27 3.47 -8.83
CA THR A 55 7.03 3.73 -10.26
C THR A 55 6.32 2.55 -10.95
N LEU A 56 6.65 1.31 -10.56
CA LEU A 56 6.00 0.10 -11.08
C LEU A 56 4.57 -0.07 -10.54
N PHE A 57 4.34 0.35 -9.29
CA PHE A 57 3.06 0.23 -8.60
C PHE A 57 2.55 1.61 -8.16
N PRO A 58 2.01 2.41 -9.10
CA PRO A 58 1.42 3.70 -8.75
C PRO A 58 0.20 3.52 -7.83
N GLU A 59 -0.01 4.49 -6.95
CA GLU A 59 -1.14 4.49 -6.01
C GLU A 59 -2.47 4.60 -6.77
N PRO A 60 -3.39 3.64 -6.61
CA PRO A 60 -4.76 3.83 -7.07
C PRO A 60 -5.44 4.93 -6.24
N VAL A 61 -6.53 5.51 -6.77
CA VAL A 61 -7.28 6.59 -6.12
C VAL A 61 -7.68 6.25 -4.68
N THR A 62 -8.05 4.99 -4.42
CA THR A 62 -8.43 4.48 -3.09
C THR A 62 -7.26 4.33 -2.11
N TRP A 63 -6.02 4.45 -2.58
CA TRP A 63 -4.78 4.35 -1.80
C TRP A 63 -3.87 5.56 -1.94
N LYS A 64 -4.36 6.67 -2.49
CA LYS A 64 -3.62 7.92 -2.69
C LYS A 64 -3.11 8.48 -1.35
N GLY A 65 -1.80 8.67 -1.21
CA GLY A 65 -1.16 9.11 0.05
C GLY A 65 -0.70 7.96 0.95
N TRP A 66 -0.69 6.73 0.45
CA TRP A 66 -0.14 5.58 1.17
C TRP A 66 1.39 5.62 1.23
N TRP A 67 2.05 6.06 0.15
CA TRP A 67 3.52 6.06 0.11
C TRP A 67 4.19 7.15 0.93
N ASP A 68 3.47 8.24 1.16
CA ASP A 68 3.98 9.44 1.81
C ASP A 68 3.59 9.52 3.30
N ASP A 69 2.77 8.57 3.78
CA ASP A 69 2.09 8.64 5.09
C ASP A 69 1.32 9.97 5.27
N GLU A 70 1.04 10.67 4.17
CA GLU A 70 0.22 11.87 4.16
C GLU A 70 -1.24 11.39 4.23
N ASP A 71 -1.92 11.73 5.32
CA ASP A 71 -3.38 11.55 5.48
C ASP A 71 -4.15 12.51 4.56
N SER A 72 -3.69 12.67 3.32
CA SER A 72 -4.33 13.39 2.23
C SER A 72 -5.29 12.49 1.45
N SER A 73 -5.76 11.39 2.07
CA SER A 73 -6.88 10.67 1.50
C SER A 73 -8.08 11.59 1.52
N GLU A 74 -8.50 12.00 0.33
CA GLU A 74 -9.82 12.58 0.14
C GLU A 74 -10.79 11.47 0.53
N VAL A 75 -11.33 11.54 1.75
CA VAL A 75 -12.57 10.84 2.07
C VAL A 75 -13.53 11.27 0.98
N LEU A 76 -14.00 10.34 0.16
CA LEU A 76 -15.16 10.61 -0.65
C LEU A 76 -16.27 10.87 0.36
N GLU A 77 -16.52 12.16 0.63
CA GLU A 77 -17.67 12.61 1.38
C GLU A 77 -18.87 12.07 0.62
N HIS A 78 -19.35 10.92 1.08
CA HIS A 78 -20.60 10.37 0.61
C HIS A 78 -21.62 11.39 1.06
N GLY A 79 -22.05 12.22 0.11
CA GLY A 79 -22.88 13.40 0.35
C GLY A 79 -23.94 13.07 1.38
N ASP A 80 -23.98 13.92 2.40
CA ASP A 80 -25.00 13.96 3.43
C ASP A 80 -26.37 13.72 2.77
N PHE A 81 -26.93 12.54 3.00
CA PHE A 81 -28.32 12.25 2.70
C PHE A 81 -29.05 12.18 4.04
N TRP A 82 -29.42 13.38 4.48
CA TRP A 82 -30.56 13.79 5.32
C TRP A 82 -30.41 13.78 6.84
#